data_AF-A0A2R5GDG3-F1
#
_entry.id   AF-A0A2R5GDG3-F1
#
_cell.length_a   1.000
_cell.length_b   1.000
_cell.length_c   1.000
_cell.angle_alpha   90.00
_cell.angle_beta   90.00
_cell.angle_gamma   90.00
#
_symmetry.space_group_name_H-M   'P 1'
#
loop_
_entity.id
_entity.type
_entity.pdbx_description
1 polymer ?
#
loop_
_entity_poly.entity_id
_entity_poly.type
_entity_poly.pdbx_seq_one_letter_code
_entity_poly.pdbx_strand_id
1 'polypeptide(L)'
;MNRRPLTRKERHASKDKESKEKALLEQTRAPLRTYITEQDRFITDFAAEEKRRREATTRMKEQQLTTRRAKAVSAEEERWRKINQERAEQAAREAARKSRAVPRNGNSVPYNPLTLQYEESDAGEMLKFTDEKIRYRAALRAERLRHHEAKEGFNPITGEATRGVQLPRQPQPPSSTDRPF
;
A
#
# COMPACT_ATOMS: atom_id res chain seq x y z
N MET A 1 15.47 15.80 -44.72
CA MET A 1 16.49 15.31 -45.68
C MET A 1 17.05 16.51 -46.44
N ASN A 2 18.30 16.91 -46.16
CA ASN A 2 18.93 18.07 -46.83
C ASN A 2 19.52 17.63 -48.18
N ARG A 3 18.92 18.05 -49.30
CA ARG A 3 19.48 17.79 -50.64
C ARG A 3 20.47 18.90 -50.99
N ARG A 4 21.73 18.51 -51.25
CA ARG A 4 22.78 19.43 -51.69
C ARG A 4 22.49 19.93 -53.11
N PRO A 5 22.82 21.20 -53.44
CA PRO A 5 22.62 21.73 -54.79
C PRO A 5 23.55 21.05 -55.80
N LEU A 6 22.99 20.68 -56.96
CA LEU A 6 23.71 20.01 -58.04
C LEU A 6 24.81 20.91 -58.62
N THR A 7 25.97 20.31 -58.85
CA THR A 7 27.16 20.94 -59.42
C THR A 7 26.98 21.27 -60.91
N ARG A 8 27.78 22.21 -61.44
CA ARG A 8 27.67 22.67 -62.84
C ARG A 8 27.83 21.53 -63.85
N LYS A 9 28.72 20.57 -63.58
CA LYS A 9 28.91 19.37 -64.42
C LYS A 9 27.66 18.50 -64.47
N GLU A 10 27.02 18.26 -63.33
CA GLU A 10 25.76 17.49 -63.24
C GLU A 10 24.59 18.18 -63.96
N ARG A 11 24.58 19.53 -64.00
CA ARG A 11 23.59 20.29 -64.78
C ARG A 11 23.82 20.25 -66.30
N HIS A 12 25.07 20.09 -66.74
CA HIS A 12 25.38 19.93 -68.16
C HIS A 12 25.14 18.50 -68.64
N ALA A 13 25.42 17.49 -67.82
CA ALA A 13 25.07 16.09 -68.11
C ALA A 13 23.56 15.90 -68.30
N SER A 14 22.73 16.68 -67.59
CA SER A 14 21.27 16.66 -67.79
C SER A 14 20.79 17.41 -69.03
N LYS A 15 21.68 18.08 -69.80
CA LYS A 15 21.33 18.70 -71.09
C LYS A 15 21.59 17.78 -72.29
N ASP A 16 22.33 16.69 -72.10
CA ASP A 16 22.66 15.76 -73.18
C ASP A 16 21.41 14.97 -73.56
N LYS A 17 20.80 15.37 -74.68
CA LYS A 17 19.54 14.82 -75.18
C LYS A 17 19.62 13.30 -75.41
N GLU A 18 20.77 12.83 -75.89
CA GLU A 18 21.04 11.40 -76.08
C GLU A 18 21.06 10.62 -74.76
N SER A 19 21.63 11.18 -73.68
CA SER A 19 21.64 10.52 -72.37
C SER A 19 20.24 10.38 -71.77
N LYS A 20 19.39 11.40 -72.00
CA LYS A 20 17.98 11.40 -71.59
C LYS A 20 17.14 10.43 -72.41
N GLU A 21 17.34 10.40 -73.72
CA GLU A 21 16.64 9.45 -74.61
C GLU A 21 17.05 8.01 -74.29
N LYS A 22 18.32 7.75 -73.99
CA LYS A 22 18.82 6.43 -73.59
C LYS A 22 18.25 5.99 -72.23
N ALA A 23 18.18 6.90 -71.26
CA ALA A 23 17.54 6.64 -69.96
C ALA A 23 16.02 6.41 -70.09
N LEU A 24 15.35 7.12 -71.01
CA LEU A 24 13.93 6.91 -71.31
C LEU A 24 13.71 5.56 -71.99
N LEU A 25 14.57 5.16 -72.93
CA LEU A 25 14.52 3.86 -73.58
C LEU A 25 14.70 2.71 -72.57
N GLU A 26 15.64 2.87 -71.63
CA GLU A 26 15.90 1.91 -70.57
C GLU A 26 14.74 1.81 -69.58
N GLN A 27 14.02 2.91 -69.34
CA GLN A 27 12.78 2.94 -68.57
C GLN A 27 11.61 2.26 -69.30
N THR A 28 11.55 2.35 -70.64
CA THR A 28 10.56 1.63 -71.48
C THR A 28 10.93 0.17 -71.76
N ARG A 29 12.15 -0.26 -71.41
CA ARG A 29 12.59 -1.66 -71.47
C ARG A 29 12.04 -2.50 -70.31
N ALA A 30 11.45 -1.84 -69.31
CA ALA A 30 10.59 -2.52 -68.35
C ALA A 30 9.38 -3.12 -69.09
N PRO A 31 8.97 -4.37 -68.80
CA PRO A 31 7.77 -4.92 -69.40
C PRO A 31 6.62 -3.94 -69.16
N LEU A 32 5.91 -3.58 -70.24
CA LEU A 32 4.66 -2.82 -70.16
C LEU A 32 3.82 -3.46 -69.05
N ARG A 33 3.33 -2.67 -68.08
CA ARG A 33 2.48 -3.17 -66.98
C ARG A 33 1.23 -3.96 -67.45
N THR A 34 0.94 -3.93 -68.75
CA THR A 34 -0.15 -4.60 -69.44
C THR A 34 0.27 -5.87 -70.20
N TYR A 35 1.56 -6.11 -70.41
CA TYR A 35 2.08 -7.32 -71.02
C TYR A 35 2.44 -8.35 -69.94
N ILE A 36 1.65 -9.41 -69.86
CA ILE A 36 1.86 -10.56 -68.96
C ILE A 36 2.12 -11.76 -69.86
N THR A 37 3.16 -12.53 -69.57
CA THR A 37 3.47 -13.75 -70.33
C THR A 37 2.34 -14.78 -70.16
N GLU A 38 2.13 -15.67 -71.12
CA GLU A 38 1.08 -16.71 -70.97
C GLU A 38 1.29 -17.60 -69.74
N GLN A 39 2.54 -17.80 -69.33
CA GLN A 39 2.90 -18.55 -68.13
C GLN A 39 2.51 -17.82 -66.84
N ASP A 40 2.63 -16.49 -66.82
CA ASP A 40 2.26 -15.65 -65.67
C ASP A 40 0.78 -15.27 -65.67
N ARG A 41 0.07 -15.49 -66.78
CA ARG A 41 -1.37 -15.22 -66.92
C ARG A 41 -2.22 -16.18 -66.08
N PHE A 42 -1.74 -17.40 -65.87
CA PHE A 42 -2.45 -18.45 -65.13
C PHE A 42 -1.64 -18.89 -63.92
N ILE A 43 -2.31 -19.07 -62.78
CA ILE A 43 -1.69 -19.68 -61.60
C ILE A 43 -1.48 -21.16 -61.92
N THR A 44 -0.26 -21.52 -62.29
CA THR A 44 0.10 -22.90 -62.69
C THR A 44 0.16 -23.85 -61.49
N ASP A 45 0.45 -23.34 -60.29
CA ASP A 45 0.53 -24.11 -59.05
C ASP A 45 -0.61 -23.76 -58.07
N PHE A 46 -1.83 -24.13 -58.45
CA PHE A 46 -3.02 -24.00 -57.60
C PHE A 46 -2.87 -24.76 -56.26
N ALA A 47 -2.15 -25.89 -56.28
CA ALA A 47 -1.94 -26.71 -55.09
C ALA A 47 -1.11 -25.98 -54.03
N ALA A 48 -0.05 -25.26 -54.43
CA ALA A 48 0.74 -24.45 -53.51
C ALA A 48 -0.05 -23.26 -52.94
N GLU A 49 -0.87 -22.57 -53.75
CA GLU A 49 -1.70 -21.46 -53.26
C GLU A 49 -2.77 -21.92 -52.27
N GLU A 50 -3.46 -23.03 -52.55
CA GLU A 50 -4.44 -23.59 -51.62
C GLU A 50 -3.79 -24.11 -50.33
N LYS A 51 -2.57 -24.67 -50.42
CA LYS A 51 -1.77 -25.04 -49.24
C LYS A 51 -1.42 -23.81 -48.40
N ARG A 52 -0.91 -22.74 -49.01
CA ARG A 52 -0.61 -21.47 -48.32
C ARG A 52 -1.84 -20.88 -47.65
N ARG A 53 -3.01 -20.93 -48.31
CA ARG A 53 -4.28 -20.48 -47.74
C ARG A 53 -4.65 -21.28 -46.49
N ARG A 54 -4.56 -22.62 -46.55
CA ARG A 54 -4.84 -23.48 -45.39
C ARG A 54 -3.86 -23.24 -44.24
N GLU A 55 -2.57 -23.19 -44.54
CA GLU A 55 -1.52 -22.88 -43.55
C GLU A 55 -1.74 -21.51 -42.90
N ALA A 56 -2.13 -20.49 -43.67
CA ALA A 56 -2.47 -19.19 -43.12
C ALA A 56 -3.64 -19.27 -42.13
N THR A 57 -4.70 -20.02 -42.45
CA THR A 57 -5.83 -20.20 -41.52
C THR A 57 -5.44 -20.95 -40.24
N THR A 58 -4.63 -22.00 -40.37
CA THR A 58 -4.11 -22.76 -39.22
C THR A 58 -3.23 -21.89 -38.34
N ARG A 59 -2.29 -21.17 -38.95
CA ARG A 59 -1.39 -20.23 -38.27
C ARG A 59 -2.16 -19.14 -37.52
N MET A 60 -3.20 -18.58 -38.11
CA MET A 60 -4.05 -17.58 -37.45
C MET A 60 -4.74 -18.17 -36.21
N LYS A 61 -5.28 -19.38 -36.30
CA LYS A 61 -5.88 -20.07 -35.14
C LYS A 61 -4.86 -20.36 -34.05
N GLU A 62 -3.68 -20.83 -34.41
CA GLU A 62 -2.57 -21.08 -33.47
C GLU A 62 -2.11 -19.80 -32.78
N GLN A 63 -1.99 -18.69 -33.52
CA GLN A 63 -1.67 -17.38 -32.97
C GLN A 63 -2.75 -16.89 -31.99
N GLN A 64 -4.03 -17.10 -32.29
CA GLN A 64 -5.10 -16.77 -31.35
C GLN A 64 -5.05 -17.62 -30.07
N LEU A 65 -4.76 -18.91 -30.19
CA LEU A 65 -4.65 -19.80 -29.02
C LEU A 65 -3.44 -19.46 -28.17
N THR A 66 -2.27 -19.24 -28.79
CA THR A 66 -1.03 -18.88 -28.08
C THR A 66 -1.17 -17.54 -27.36
N THR A 67 -1.74 -16.52 -28.00
CA THR A 67 -1.99 -15.22 -27.36
C THR A 67 -2.97 -15.32 -26.20
N ARG A 68 -4.06 -16.10 -26.34
CA ARG A 68 -5.02 -16.35 -25.25
C ARG A 68 -4.34 -17.07 -24.07
N ARG A 69 -3.54 -18.10 -24.34
CA ARG A 69 -2.80 -18.84 -23.31
C ARG A 69 -1.80 -17.94 -22.59
N ALA A 70 -1.02 -17.15 -23.33
CA ALA A 70 -0.06 -16.23 -22.76
C ALA A 70 -0.72 -15.20 -21.81
N LYS A 71 -1.87 -14.64 -22.22
CA LYS A 71 -2.66 -13.72 -21.37
C LYS A 71 -3.20 -14.38 -20.12
N ALA A 72 -3.67 -15.63 -20.22
CA ALA A 72 -4.17 -16.37 -19.07
C ALA A 72 -3.04 -16.66 -18.07
N VAL A 73 -1.88 -17.08 -18.56
CA VAL A 73 -0.69 -17.33 -17.73
C VAL A 73 -0.23 -16.04 -17.04
N SER A 74 -0.12 -14.93 -17.77
CA SER A 74 0.31 -13.66 -17.17
C SER A 74 -0.65 -13.15 -16.09
N ALA A 75 -1.97 -13.27 -16.32
CA ALA A 75 -2.97 -12.87 -15.33
C ALA A 75 -2.92 -13.74 -14.07
N GLU A 76 -2.70 -15.05 -14.23
CA GLU A 76 -2.59 -15.97 -13.09
C GLU A 76 -1.29 -15.72 -12.31
N GLU A 77 -0.17 -15.47 -12.99
CA GLU A 77 1.08 -15.06 -12.33
C GLU A 77 0.92 -13.77 -11.52
N GLU A 78 0.27 -12.75 -12.08
CA GLU A 78 -0.01 -11.49 -11.37
C GLU A 78 -0.89 -11.72 -10.14
N ARG A 79 -1.92 -12.57 -10.27
CA ARG A 79 -2.77 -12.98 -9.15
C ARG A 79 -1.96 -13.67 -8.05
N TRP A 80 -1.13 -14.65 -8.39
CA TRP A 80 -0.28 -15.34 -7.41
C TRP A 80 0.75 -14.42 -6.78
N ARG A 81 1.32 -13.47 -7.54
CA ARG A 81 2.23 -12.45 -7.00
C ARG A 81 1.53 -11.60 -5.93
N LYS A 82 0.30 -11.14 -6.19
CA LYS A 82 -0.49 -10.38 -5.19
C LYS A 82 -0.76 -11.21 -3.93
N ILE A 83 -1.23 -12.45 -4.09
CA ILE A 83 -1.49 -13.37 -2.96
C ILE A 83 -0.22 -13.57 -2.12
N ASN A 84 0.93 -13.79 -2.76
CA ASN A 84 2.20 -14.00 -2.07
C ASN A 84 2.68 -12.74 -1.36
N GLN A 85 2.49 -11.56 -1.95
CA GLN A 85 2.80 -10.27 -1.32
C GLN A 85 1.93 -10.05 -0.07
N GLU A 86 0.62 -10.24 -0.19
CA GLU A 86 -0.30 -10.11 0.95
C GLU A 86 0.04 -11.09 2.08
N ARG A 87 0.36 -12.34 1.74
CA ARG A 87 0.81 -13.34 2.73
C ARG A 87 2.13 -12.94 3.40
N ALA A 88 3.09 -12.42 2.64
CA ALA A 88 4.36 -11.95 3.19
C ALA A 88 4.16 -10.74 4.13
N GLU A 89 3.31 -9.79 3.76
CA GLU A 89 2.96 -8.66 4.62
C GLU A 89 2.27 -9.10 5.90
N GLN A 90 1.32 -10.03 5.82
CA GLN A 90 0.65 -10.59 6.99
C GLN A 90 1.64 -11.28 7.91
N ALA A 91 2.53 -12.11 7.37
CA ALA A 91 3.57 -12.78 8.13
C ALA A 91 4.53 -11.78 8.81
N ALA A 92 4.90 -10.69 8.11
CA ALA A 92 5.72 -9.63 8.68
C ALA A 92 4.98 -8.87 9.80
N ARG A 93 3.69 -8.57 9.64
CA ARG A 93 2.85 -7.95 10.68
C ARG A 93 2.71 -8.87 11.89
N GLU A 94 2.53 -10.17 11.69
CA GLU A 94 2.47 -11.15 12.77
C GLU A 94 3.80 -11.28 13.49
N ALA A 95 4.92 -11.32 12.76
CA ALA A 95 6.26 -11.33 13.34
C ALA A 95 6.51 -10.06 14.17
N ALA A 96 6.12 -8.89 13.66
CA ALA A 96 6.22 -7.63 14.40
C ALA A 96 5.31 -7.60 15.65
N ARG A 97 4.12 -8.21 15.58
CA ARG A 97 3.24 -8.38 16.75
C ARG A 97 3.84 -9.32 17.79
N LYS A 98 4.52 -10.40 17.37
CA LYS A 98 5.20 -11.34 18.25
C LYS A 98 6.48 -10.75 18.85
N SER A 99 7.21 -9.93 18.10
CA SER A 99 8.44 -9.29 18.57
C SER A 99 8.16 -8.11 19.51
N ARG A 100 7.05 -7.40 19.32
CA ARG A 100 6.58 -6.39 20.27
C ARG A 100 5.99 -7.11 21.49
N ALA A 101 6.84 -7.40 22.46
CA ALA A 101 6.50 -7.93 23.78
C ALA A 101 5.70 -6.94 24.66
N VAL A 102 4.81 -6.12 24.06
CA VAL A 102 3.83 -5.36 24.81
C VAL A 102 2.61 -6.27 24.94
N PRO A 103 2.24 -6.73 26.14
CA PRO A 103 1.07 -7.57 26.31
C PRO A 103 -0.14 -6.81 25.76
N ARG A 104 -0.86 -7.46 24.85
CA ARG A 104 -2.06 -6.94 24.16
C ARG A 104 -3.16 -6.48 25.13
N ASN A 105 -3.03 -6.78 26.42
CA ASN A 105 -3.97 -6.50 27.51
C ASN A 105 -3.31 -5.71 28.66
N GLY A 106 -2.34 -4.83 28.40
CA GLY A 106 -1.87 -3.89 29.41
C GLY A 106 -2.99 -2.93 29.82
N ASN A 107 -3.18 -2.70 31.12
CA ASN A 107 -4.14 -1.70 31.60
C ASN A 107 -3.65 -0.30 31.20
N SER A 108 -4.56 0.64 30.98
CA SER A 108 -4.21 2.04 30.62
C SER A 108 -3.66 2.85 31.79
N VAL A 109 -3.69 2.27 32.98
CA VAL A 109 -3.34 2.87 34.27
C VAL A 109 -2.43 1.89 35.01
N PRO A 110 -1.39 2.35 35.75
CA PRO A 110 -0.47 1.51 36.51
C PRO A 110 -1.12 0.93 37.78
N TYR A 111 -2.25 0.25 37.59
CA TYR A 111 -3.06 -0.40 38.60
C TYR A 111 -3.54 -1.74 38.07
N ASN A 112 -3.34 -2.81 38.85
CA ASN A 112 -3.76 -4.15 38.48
C ASN A 112 -5.13 -4.46 39.11
N PRO A 113 -6.22 -4.55 38.33
CA PRO A 113 -7.56 -4.80 38.87
C PRO A 113 -7.74 -6.22 39.42
N LEU A 114 -6.86 -7.17 39.07
CA LEU A 114 -6.95 -8.55 39.57
C LEU A 114 -6.30 -8.70 40.94
N THR A 115 -5.11 -8.12 41.13
CA THR A 115 -4.41 -8.17 42.44
C THR A 115 -4.80 -7.01 43.36
N LEU A 116 -5.51 -6.01 42.84
CA LEU A 116 -5.87 -4.76 43.50
C LEU A 116 -4.65 -3.94 43.97
N GLN A 117 -3.49 -4.19 43.38
CA GLN A 117 -2.22 -3.56 43.71
C GLN A 117 -1.83 -2.53 42.64
N TYR A 118 -1.20 -1.45 43.07
CA TYR A 118 -0.48 -0.54 42.18
C TYR A 118 0.77 -1.24 41.65
N GLU A 119 1.18 -0.88 40.44
CA GLU A 119 2.45 -1.38 39.90
C GLU A 119 3.65 -0.83 40.68
N GLU A 120 4.70 -1.63 40.80
CA GLU A 120 5.99 -1.24 41.39
C GLU A 120 6.79 -0.37 40.39
N SER A 121 6.21 0.78 40.04
CA SER A 121 6.81 1.77 39.14
C SER A 121 6.55 3.18 39.67
N ASP A 122 7.35 4.15 39.26
CA ASP A 122 7.16 5.56 39.64
C ASP A 122 5.74 6.06 39.29
N ALA A 123 5.21 5.62 38.15
CA ALA A 123 3.86 5.94 37.73
C ALA A 123 2.80 5.31 38.65
N GLY A 124 3.02 4.09 39.13
CA GLY A 124 2.17 3.41 40.11
C GLY A 124 2.20 4.08 41.48
N GLU A 125 3.39 4.47 41.96
CA GLU A 125 3.54 5.24 43.19
C GLU A 125 2.85 6.60 43.11
N MET A 126 2.93 7.25 41.95
CA MET A 126 2.28 8.54 41.75
C MET A 126 0.77 8.43 41.74
N LEU A 127 0.23 7.41 41.09
CA LEU A 127 -1.20 7.12 41.12
C LEU A 127 -1.69 6.83 42.54
N LYS A 128 -0.93 6.02 43.30
CA LYS A 128 -1.23 5.74 44.71
C LYS A 128 -1.26 7.02 45.53
N PHE A 129 -0.28 7.90 45.36
CA PHE A 129 -0.25 9.20 46.04
C PHE A 129 -1.47 10.07 45.70
N THR A 130 -1.86 10.15 44.42
CA THR A 130 -3.03 10.94 44.02
C THR A 130 -4.32 10.41 44.64
N ASP A 131 -4.48 9.09 44.69
CA ASP A 131 -5.67 8.45 45.25
C ASP A 131 -5.73 8.61 46.78
N GLU A 132 -4.61 8.43 47.47
CA GLU A 132 -4.51 8.69 48.91
C GLU A 132 -4.80 10.16 49.24
N LYS A 133 -4.37 11.10 48.39
CA LYS A 133 -4.64 12.52 48.56
C LYS A 133 -6.13 12.83 48.41
N ILE A 134 -6.83 12.17 47.48
CA ILE A 134 -8.28 12.30 47.34
C ILE A 134 -8.98 11.75 48.58
N ARG A 135 -8.57 10.57 49.08
CA ARG A 135 -9.13 9.98 50.32
C ARG A 135 -8.94 10.89 51.53
N TYR A 136 -7.75 11.47 51.67
CA TYR A 136 -7.45 12.44 52.74
C TYR A 136 -8.34 13.67 52.67
N ARG A 137 -8.51 14.27 51.48
CA ARG A 137 -9.39 15.43 51.29
C ARG A 137 -10.87 15.10 51.56
N ALA A 138 -11.31 13.91 51.18
CA ALA A 138 -12.66 13.44 51.46
C ALA A 138 -12.89 13.29 52.98
N ALA A 139 -11.94 12.73 53.71
CA ALA A 139 -12.01 12.60 55.17
C ALA A 139 -12.04 13.97 55.87
N LEU A 140 -11.18 14.91 55.45
CA LEU A 140 -11.23 16.30 55.96
C LEU A 140 -12.58 16.97 55.69
N ARG A 141 -13.16 16.74 54.50
CA ARG A 141 -14.48 17.28 54.18
C ARG A 141 -15.56 16.67 55.06
N ALA A 142 -15.51 15.36 55.29
CA ALA A 142 -16.45 14.67 56.18
C ALA A 142 -16.35 15.16 57.63
N GLU A 143 -15.13 15.38 58.12
CA GLU A 143 -14.89 15.96 59.45
C GLU A 143 -15.49 17.37 59.56
N ARG A 144 -15.23 18.24 58.57
CA ARG A 144 -15.81 19.59 58.55
C ARG A 144 -17.33 19.56 58.48
N LEU A 145 -17.89 18.72 57.61
CA LEU A 145 -19.34 18.59 57.47
C LEU A 145 -19.98 18.17 58.79
N ARG A 146 -19.39 17.18 59.47
CA ARG A 146 -19.80 16.76 60.82
C ARG A 146 -19.75 17.92 61.81
N HIS A 147 -18.66 18.70 61.85
CA HIS A 147 -18.56 19.85 62.76
C HIS A 147 -19.64 20.91 62.52
N HIS A 148 -20.09 21.08 61.28
CA HIS A 148 -21.12 22.05 60.93
C HIS A 148 -22.55 21.52 61.16
N GLU A 149 -22.83 20.28 60.77
CA GLU A 149 -24.19 19.71 60.78
C GLU A 149 -24.54 19.03 62.12
N ALA A 150 -23.56 18.46 62.83
CA ALA A 150 -23.76 17.71 64.06
C ALA A 150 -23.03 18.37 65.24
N LYS A 151 -23.26 19.67 65.47
CA LYS A 151 -22.66 20.44 66.58
C LYS A 151 -22.93 19.83 67.95
N GLU A 152 -24.12 19.26 68.14
CA GLU A 152 -24.57 18.67 69.41
C GLU A 152 -23.98 17.28 69.65
N GLY A 153 -23.34 16.67 68.65
CA GLY A 153 -22.68 15.37 68.77
C GLY A 153 -23.62 14.16 68.72
N PHE A 154 -24.90 14.36 68.40
CA PHE A 154 -25.91 13.30 68.26
C PHE A 154 -26.61 13.35 66.90
N ASN A 155 -27.08 12.20 66.42
CA ASN A 155 -27.90 12.11 65.22
C ASN A 155 -29.36 12.47 65.56
N PRO A 156 -29.98 13.48 64.92
CA PRO A 156 -31.33 13.93 65.27
C PRO A 156 -32.45 12.93 64.94
N ILE A 157 -32.18 11.92 64.10
CA ILE A 157 -33.18 10.91 63.71
C ILE A 157 -33.16 9.71 64.65
N THR A 158 -31.97 9.26 65.07
CA THR A 158 -31.80 8.05 65.88
C THR A 158 -31.43 8.32 67.33
N GLY A 159 -30.99 9.53 67.66
CA GLY A 159 -30.51 9.92 68.99
C GLY A 159 -29.13 9.34 69.36
N GLU A 160 -28.50 8.59 68.47
CA GLU A 160 -27.19 7.97 68.73
C GLU A 160 -26.05 8.99 68.67
N ALA A 161 -25.00 8.75 69.46
CA ALA A 161 -23.80 9.59 69.45
C ALA A 161 -23.07 9.49 68.11
N THR A 162 -22.78 10.63 67.49
CA THR A 162 -22.15 10.72 66.19
C THR A 162 -20.67 10.37 66.29
N ARG A 163 -20.28 9.21 65.74
CA ARG A 163 -18.88 8.74 65.71
C ARG A 163 -17.97 9.76 65.03
N GLY A 164 -16.74 9.89 65.54
CA GLY A 164 -15.71 10.72 64.93
C GLY A 164 -15.28 10.16 63.58
N VAL A 165 -14.98 11.05 62.62
CA VAL A 165 -14.37 10.65 61.35
C VAL A 165 -12.89 10.35 61.63
N GLN A 166 -12.43 9.15 61.28
CA GLN A 166 -11.02 8.82 61.35
C GLN A 166 -10.31 9.47 60.15
N LEU A 167 -9.41 10.41 60.42
CA LEU A 167 -8.62 11.03 59.38
C LEU A 167 -7.43 10.12 59.03
N PRO A 168 -7.28 9.72 57.75
CA PRO A 168 -6.09 9.02 57.32
C PRO A 168 -4.89 9.97 57.41
N ARG A 169 -3.69 9.41 57.59
CA ARG A 169 -2.45 10.19 57.58
C ARG A 169 -2.32 10.92 56.24
N GLN A 170 -1.87 12.17 56.29
CA GLN A 170 -1.59 12.93 55.07
C GLN A 170 -0.54 12.19 54.23
N PRO A 171 -0.83 11.89 52.95
CA PRO A 171 0.12 11.19 52.09
C PRO A 171 1.30 12.09 51.75
N GLN A 172 2.48 11.48 51.65
CA GLN A 172 3.73 12.15 51.27
C GLN A 172 4.02 11.88 49.79
N PRO A 173 4.55 12.86 49.04
CA PRO A 173 4.92 12.63 47.65
C PRO A 173 6.05 11.58 47.56
N PRO A 174 6.07 10.73 46.51
CA PRO A 174 7.15 9.79 46.28
C PRO A 174 8.46 10.55 45.99
N SER A 175 9.58 9.99 46.45
CA SER A 175 10.89 10.64 46.43
C SER A 175 11.49 10.85 45.04
N SER A 176 10.95 10.22 43.98
CA SER A 176 11.45 10.29 42.60
C SER A 176 11.01 11.52 41.81
N THR A 177 10.53 12.58 42.48
CA THR A 177 10.16 13.83 41.81
C THR A 177 11.39 14.69 41.45
N ASP A 178 12.18 14.23 40.47
CA ASP A 178 12.83 15.18 39.57
C ASP A 178 11.70 15.85 38.78
N ARG A 179 11.38 17.10 39.16
CA ARG A 179 10.41 17.91 38.42
C ARG A 179 11.05 18.29 37.07
N PRO A 180 10.58 17.81 35.90
CA PRO A 180 10.81 18.59 34.70
C PRO A 180 9.89 19.82 34.80
N PHE A 181 10.46 20.98 34.52
CA PHE A 181 9.83 22.29 34.53
C PHE A 181 8.48 22.34 33.80
#